data_AF-A0A966WT04-F1
#
_entry.id   AF-A0A966WT04-F1
#
_cell.length_a   1.000
_cell.length_b   1.000
_cell.length_c   1.000
_cell.angle_alpha   90.00
_cell.angle_beta   90.00
_cell.angle_gamma   90.00
#
_symmetry.space_group_name_H-M   'P 1'
#
loop_
_entity.id
_entity.type
_entity.pdbx_description
1 polymer ?
#
loop_
_entity_poly.entity_id
_entity_poly.type
_entity_poly.pdbx_seq_one_letter_code
_entity_poly.pdbx_strand_id
1 'polypeptide(L)'
;MDATIEAGIAAIKRGDAAGAEAIFRRILAAEPSRAQALHGLGKALQDQKRLEQSLLAFEAAGQAESTPHLGAYHAGLVRLLMGDHAGGWPGWEARRLLPGLGFAQLHLPFWQGGPIPGARLLILAEQGIGDVVQFARFLPAVAA
;
A
#
# COMPACT_ATOMS: atom_id res chain seq x y z
N MET A 1 18.66 6.79 14.02
CA MET A 1 18.19 6.51 12.65
C MET A 1 19.41 6.63 11.75
N ASP A 2 19.61 5.70 10.82
CA ASP A 2 20.85 5.62 10.02
C ASP A 2 20.90 6.77 9.01
N ALA A 3 21.99 7.55 9.03
CA ALA A 3 22.18 8.73 8.19
C ALA A 3 21.98 8.45 6.68
N THR A 4 22.21 7.22 6.25
CA THR A 4 22.04 6.81 4.84
C THR A 4 20.57 6.61 4.47
N ILE A 5 19.75 6.07 5.39
CA ILE A 5 18.29 5.94 5.19
C ILE A 5 17.65 7.33 5.14
N GLU A 6 18.06 8.23 6.03
CA GLU A 6 17.58 9.62 6.05
C GLU A 6 17.87 10.34 4.73
N ALA A 7 19.07 10.16 4.19
CA ALA A 7 19.44 10.72 2.89
C ALA A 7 18.55 10.21 1.76
N GLY A 8 18.25 8.90 1.72
CA GLY A 8 17.35 8.30 0.74
C GLY A 8 15.92 8.84 0.85
N ILE A 9 15.38 8.93 2.06
CA ILE A 9 14.06 9.53 2.32
C ILE A 9 14.03 11.00 1.91
N ALA A 10 15.09 11.75 2.18
CA ALA A 10 15.19 13.14 1.79
C ALA A 10 15.25 13.32 0.26
N ALA A 11 15.95 12.43 -0.46
CA ALA A 11 15.97 12.43 -1.92
C ALA A 11 14.57 12.20 -2.51
N ILE A 12 13.83 11.22 -1.97
CA ILE A 12 12.42 11.00 -2.31
C ILE A 12 11.58 12.27 -2.11
N LYS A 13 11.71 12.93 -0.96
CA LYS A 13 10.93 14.15 -0.65
C LYS A 13 11.24 15.30 -1.60
N ARG A 14 12.44 15.35 -2.17
CA ARG A 14 12.85 16.34 -3.18
C ARG A 14 12.45 15.95 -4.61
N GLY A 15 11.83 14.78 -4.82
CA GLY A 15 11.52 14.25 -6.14
C GLY A 15 12.73 13.66 -6.88
N ASP A 16 13.87 13.53 -6.23
CA ASP A 16 15.06 12.88 -6.78
C ASP A 16 14.98 11.36 -6.64
N ALA A 17 14.11 10.77 -7.46
CA ALA A 17 13.84 9.34 -7.40
C ALA A 17 15.06 8.49 -7.84
N ALA A 18 15.86 8.99 -8.78
CA ALA A 18 17.07 8.31 -9.24
C ALA A 18 18.17 8.31 -8.16
N GLY A 19 18.40 9.46 -7.49
CA GLY A 19 19.31 9.55 -6.36
C GLY A 19 18.87 8.69 -5.18
N ALA A 20 17.56 8.67 -4.88
CA ALA A 20 17.00 7.79 -3.86
C ALA A 20 17.26 6.30 -4.17
N GLU A 21 17.01 5.86 -5.41
CA GLU A 21 17.31 4.47 -5.83
C GLU A 21 18.79 4.12 -5.61
N ALA A 22 19.71 4.99 -6.03
CA ALA A 22 21.15 4.74 -5.86
C ALA A 22 21.53 4.58 -4.38
N ILE A 23 20.97 5.42 -3.50
CA ILE A 23 21.18 5.33 -2.06
C ILE A 23 20.64 4.01 -1.50
N PHE A 24 19.38 3.66 -1.80
CA PHE A 24 18.79 2.44 -1.26
C PHE A 24 19.46 1.17 -1.78
N ARG A 25 19.87 1.13 -3.05
CA ARG A 25 20.65 0.01 -3.60
C ARG A 25 22.00 -0.16 -2.89
N ARG A 26 22.67 0.94 -2.53
CA ARG A 26 23.92 0.88 -1.76
C ARG A 26 23.71 0.28 -0.37
N ILE A 27 22.62 0.65 0.31
CA ILE A 27 22.26 0.06 1.61
C ILE A 27 21.99 -1.43 1.45
N LEU A 28 21.20 -1.82 0.44
CA LEU A 28 20.84 -3.22 0.19
C LEU A 28 22.01 -4.09 -0.28
N ALA A 29 23.07 -3.50 -0.83
CA ALA A 29 24.30 -4.23 -1.12
C ALA A 29 25.02 -4.71 0.15
N ALA A 30 24.89 -3.96 1.26
CA ALA A 30 25.43 -4.35 2.56
C ALA A 30 24.43 -5.16 3.39
N GLU A 31 23.14 -4.81 3.34
CA GLU A 31 22.07 -5.44 4.11
C GLU A 31 20.86 -5.78 3.21
N PRO A 32 20.88 -6.92 2.48
CA PRO A 32 19.88 -7.24 1.46
C PRO A 32 18.44 -7.35 1.96
N SER A 33 18.24 -7.67 3.23
CA SER A 33 16.92 -7.85 3.86
C SER A 33 16.44 -6.62 4.64
N ARG A 34 17.14 -5.48 4.53
CA ARG A 34 16.80 -4.27 5.31
C ARG A 34 15.47 -3.67 4.83
N ALA A 35 14.40 -3.95 5.57
CA ALA A 35 13.02 -3.60 5.22
C ALA A 35 12.82 -2.14 4.81
N GLN A 36 13.39 -1.20 5.58
CA GLN A 36 13.28 0.24 5.31
C GLN A 36 13.91 0.63 3.97
N ALA A 37 15.03 0.00 3.59
CA ALA A 37 15.70 0.26 2.33
C ALA A 37 14.96 -0.39 1.14
N LEU A 38 14.41 -1.60 1.32
CA LEU A 38 13.55 -2.25 0.33
C LEU A 38 12.29 -1.42 0.04
N HIS A 39 11.65 -0.92 1.09
CA HIS A 39 10.49 -0.03 0.97
C HIS A 39 10.83 1.28 0.27
N GLY A 40 11.94 1.92 0.67
CA GLY A 40 12.44 3.13 0.02
C GLY A 40 12.77 2.92 -1.46
N LEU A 41 13.38 1.79 -1.80
CA LEU A 41 13.65 1.39 -3.20
C LEU A 41 12.33 1.22 -3.97
N GLY A 42 11.35 0.53 -3.40
CA GLY A 42 10.02 0.37 -4.00
C GLY A 42 9.38 1.71 -4.33
N LYS A 43 9.46 2.68 -3.42
CA LYS A 43 8.94 4.04 -3.65
C LYS A 43 9.71 4.79 -4.74
N ALA A 44 11.04 4.74 -4.72
CA ALA A 44 11.87 5.35 -5.76
C ALA A 44 11.54 4.81 -7.17
N LEU A 45 11.32 3.49 -7.27
CA LEU A 45 10.97 2.83 -8.53
C LEU A 45 9.55 3.16 -8.98
N GLN A 46 8.60 3.28 -8.04
CA GLN A 46 7.23 3.73 -8.32
C GLN A 46 7.21 5.17 -8.87
N ASP A 47 7.96 6.07 -8.24
CA ASP A 47 8.08 7.48 -8.67
C ASP A 47 8.68 7.57 -10.09
N GLN A 48 9.54 6.61 -10.47
CA GLN A 48 10.08 6.44 -11.83
C GLN A 48 9.19 5.62 -12.79
N LYS A 49 7.98 5.22 -12.39
CA LYS A 49 7.05 4.39 -13.19
C LYS A 49 7.57 2.99 -13.55
N ARG A 50 8.58 2.48 -12.84
CA ARG A 50 9.12 1.11 -12.99
C ARG A 50 8.34 0.17 -12.08
N LEU A 51 7.08 -0.07 -12.43
CA LEU A 51 6.08 -0.70 -11.56
C LEU A 51 6.43 -2.15 -11.19
N GLU A 52 6.92 -2.96 -12.12
CA GLU A 52 7.26 -4.36 -11.86
C GLU A 52 8.40 -4.48 -10.84
N GLN A 53 9.41 -3.63 -10.96
CA GLN A 53 10.54 -3.61 -10.02
C GLN A 53 10.13 -3.02 -8.67
N SER A 54 9.23 -2.03 -8.68
CA SER A 54 8.64 -1.47 -7.47
C SER A 54 7.88 -2.53 -6.69
N LEU A 55 7.07 -3.36 -7.37
CA LEU A 55 6.32 -4.45 -6.78
C LEU A 55 7.25 -5.43 -6.07
N LEU A 56 8.30 -5.92 -6.76
CA LEU A 56 9.27 -6.85 -6.19
C LEU A 56 9.93 -6.28 -4.92
N ALA A 57 10.27 -4.99 -4.93
CA ALA A 57 10.89 -4.35 -3.77
C ALA A 57 9.91 -4.22 -2.58
N PHE A 58 8.64 -3.89 -2.83
CA PHE A 58 7.62 -3.83 -1.77
C PHE A 58 7.24 -5.21 -1.23
N GLU A 59 7.17 -6.24 -2.08
CA GLU A 59 6.95 -7.62 -1.65
C GLU A 59 8.10 -8.09 -0.77
N ALA A 60 9.35 -7.86 -1.18
CA ALA A 60 10.52 -8.16 -0.35
C ALA A 60 10.50 -7.40 0.98
N ALA A 61 10.09 -6.13 0.99
CA ALA A 61 9.92 -5.35 2.22
C ALA A 61 8.83 -5.93 3.15
N GLY A 62 7.77 -6.50 2.58
CA GLY A 62 6.69 -7.17 3.33
C GLY A 62 7.08 -8.52 3.92
N GLN A 63 8.05 -9.21 3.33
CA GLN A 63 8.63 -10.44 3.89
C GLN A 63 9.60 -10.16 5.05
N ALA A 64 10.07 -8.92 5.20
CA ALA A 64 10.90 -8.54 6.34
C ALA A 64 10.03 -8.25 7.57
N GLU A 65 10.32 -8.93 8.69
CA GLU A 65 9.48 -8.99 9.91
C GLU A 65 9.07 -7.61 10.48
N SER A 66 9.85 -6.56 10.22
CA SER A 66 9.62 -5.24 10.82
C SER A 66 8.45 -4.44 10.22
N THR A 67 7.99 -4.75 9.00
CA THR A 67 6.97 -3.92 8.30
C THR A 67 6.02 -4.70 7.38
N PRO A 68 5.48 -5.87 7.78
CA PRO A 68 4.73 -6.75 6.86
C PRO A 68 3.50 -6.08 6.23
N HIS A 69 2.71 -5.35 7.03
CA HIS A 69 1.51 -4.68 6.55
C HIS A 69 1.81 -3.50 5.61
N LEU A 70 2.92 -2.78 5.82
CA LEU A 70 3.28 -1.63 5.00
C LEU A 70 3.79 -2.07 3.62
N GLY A 71 4.59 -3.14 3.58
CA GLY A 71 5.01 -3.77 2.32
C GLY A 71 3.82 -4.31 1.53
N ALA A 72 2.92 -5.06 2.19
CA ALA A 72 1.69 -5.56 1.56
C ALA A 72 0.79 -4.44 1.02
N TYR A 73 0.64 -3.35 1.77
CA TYR A 73 -0.13 -2.19 1.35
C TYR A 73 0.41 -1.56 0.06
N HIS A 74 1.71 -1.25 0.01
CA HIS A 74 2.30 -0.64 -1.18
C HIS A 74 2.41 -1.60 -2.37
N ALA A 75 2.66 -2.88 -2.14
CA ALA A 75 2.59 -3.90 -3.19
C ALA A 75 1.17 -3.96 -3.79
N GLY A 76 0.13 -3.91 -2.95
CA GLY A 76 -1.27 -3.83 -3.39
C GLY A 76 -1.54 -2.60 -4.27
N LEU A 77 -1.07 -1.43 -3.86
CA LEU A 77 -1.20 -0.20 -4.65
C LEU A 77 -0.52 -0.31 -6.02
N VAL A 78 0.68 -0.88 -6.09
CA VAL A 78 1.37 -1.10 -7.37
C VAL A 78 0.60 -2.07 -8.26
N ARG A 79 0.06 -3.16 -7.72
CA ARG A 79 -0.79 -4.09 -8.47
C ARG A 79 -2.03 -3.41 -9.02
N LEU A 80 -2.70 -2.57 -8.23
CA LEU A 80 -3.83 -1.75 -8.70
C LEU A 80 -3.42 -0.81 -9.85
N LEU A 81 -2.24 -0.16 -9.77
CA LEU A 81 -1.71 0.68 -10.85
C LEU A 81 -1.41 -0.11 -12.14
N MET A 82 -1.01 -1.38 -12.00
CA MET A 82 -0.78 -2.28 -13.13
C MET A 82 -2.08 -2.91 -13.68
N GLY A 83 -3.23 -2.66 -13.06
CA GLY A 83 -4.52 -3.25 -13.44
C GLY A 83 -4.78 -4.65 -12.89
N ASP A 84 -3.88 -5.19 -12.05
CA ASP A 84 -4.12 -6.42 -11.29
C ASP A 84 -5.01 -6.11 -10.08
N HIS A 85 -6.31 -6.00 -10.33
CA HIS A 85 -7.29 -5.73 -9.30
C HIS A 85 -7.38 -6.89 -8.29
N ALA A 86 -7.35 -8.13 -8.77
CA ALA A 86 -7.50 -9.32 -7.93
C ALA A 86 -6.35 -9.43 -6.90
N GLY A 87 -5.11 -9.19 -7.35
CA GLY A 87 -3.95 -9.18 -6.46
C GLY A 87 -3.76 -7.88 -5.69
N GLY A 88 -4.33 -6.77 -6.15
CA GLY A 88 -4.17 -5.44 -5.55
C GLY A 88 -5.07 -5.16 -4.35
N TRP A 89 -6.35 -5.57 -4.42
CA TRP A 89 -7.34 -5.29 -3.37
C TRP A 89 -6.96 -5.84 -1.98
N PRO A 90 -6.45 -7.08 -1.84
CA PRO A 90 -6.03 -7.59 -0.53
C PRO A 90 -4.93 -6.74 0.11
N GLY A 91 -3.97 -6.25 -0.70
CA GLY A 91 -2.93 -5.34 -0.22
C GLY A 91 -3.49 -3.98 0.19
N TRP A 92 -4.41 -3.40 -0.59
CA TRP A 92 -5.12 -2.18 -0.21
C TRP A 92 -5.80 -2.32 1.16
N GLU A 93 -6.48 -3.43 1.42
CA GLU A 93 -7.12 -3.70 2.71
C GLU A 93 -6.16 -3.81 3.89
N ALA A 94 -4.89 -4.18 3.67
CA ALA A 94 -3.88 -4.25 4.72
C ALA A 94 -3.63 -2.90 5.40
N ARG A 95 -4.00 -1.77 4.76
CA ARG A 95 -3.94 -0.43 5.37
C ARG A 95 -4.72 -0.31 6.67
N ARG A 96 -5.74 -1.16 6.87
CA ARG A 96 -6.54 -1.20 8.11
C ARG A 96 -5.70 -1.49 9.34
N LEU A 97 -4.55 -2.14 9.16
CA LEU A 97 -3.60 -2.48 10.22
C LEU A 97 -2.48 -1.45 10.35
N LEU A 98 -2.45 -0.41 9.50
CA LEU A 98 -1.43 0.63 9.51
C LEU A 98 -1.85 1.82 10.39
N PRO A 99 -0.98 2.30 11.30
CA PRO A 99 -1.25 3.51 12.07
C PRO A 99 -1.51 4.72 11.18
N GLY A 100 -2.56 5.48 11.47
CA GLY A 100 -2.90 6.72 10.75
C GLY A 100 -3.46 6.54 9.33
N LEU A 101 -3.48 5.30 8.81
CA LEU A 101 -4.10 4.94 7.52
C LEU A 101 -5.32 4.00 7.69
N GLY A 102 -5.60 3.57 8.92
CA GLY A 102 -6.74 2.72 9.25
C GLY A 102 -8.06 3.48 9.34
N PHE A 103 -9.15 2.73 9.17
CA PHE A 103 -10.53 3.21 9.36
C PHE A 103 -10.84 3.54 10.82
N ALA A 104 -11.91 4.32 11.04
CA ALA A 104 -12.60 4.33 12.31
C ALA A 104 -12.91 2.88 12.74
N GLN A 105 -12.40 2.47 13.89
CA GLN A 105 -12.64 1.13 14.43
C GLN A 105 -14.10 1.03 14.87
N LEU A 106 -14.97 0.67 13.94
CA LEU A 106 -16.28 0.15 14.29
C LEU A 106 -16.11 -1.30 14.72
N HIS A 107 -16.63 -1.63 15.90
CA HIS A 107 -16.71 -3.01 16.40
C HIS A 107 -17.86 -3.77 15.69
N LEU A 108 -17.84 -3.79 14.36
CA LEU A 108 -18.79 -4.50 13.51
C LEU A 108 -18.03 -5.47 12.60
N PRO A 109 -18.61 -6.64 12.27
CA PRO A 109 -18.01 -7.55 11.32
C PRO A 109 -17.94 -6.92 9.92
N PHE A 110 -16.79 -7.05 9.24
CA PHE A 110 -16.68 -6.68 7.83
C PHE A 110 -17.43 -7.67 6.97
N TRP A 111 -18.27 -7.15 6.08
CA TRP A 111 -18.93 -7.94 5.06
C TRP A 111 -17.91 -8.45 4.04
N GLN A 112 -17.87 -9.77 3.81
CA GLN A 112 -16.95 -10.44 2.87
C GLN A 112 -17.60 -10.69 1.51
N GLY A 113 -18.75 -10.05 1.24
CA GLY A 113 -19.63 -10.41 0.13
C GLY A 113 -20.63 -11.51 0.51
N GLY A 114 -21.68 -11.63 -0.30
CA GLY A 114 -22.72 -12.65 -0.14
C GLY A 114 -23.93 -12.23 0.70
N PRO A 115 -24.93 -13.12 0.86
CA PRO A 115 -26.20 -12.80 1.50
C PRO A 115 -26.06 -12.41 2.99
N ILE A 116 -26.90 -11.46 3.43
CA ILE A 116 -26.93 -10.95 4.82
C ILE A 116 -28.35 -11.05 5.44
N PRO A 117 -28.93 -12.26 5.57
CA PRO A 117 -30.33 -12.43 5.96
C PRO A 117 -30.62 -11.85 7.34
N GLY A 118 -31.60 -10.94 7.42
CA GLY A 118 -32.01 -10.30 8.68
C GLY A 118 -30.99 -9.29 9.25
N ALA A 119 -29.86 -9.08 8.57
CA ALA A 119 -28.84 -8.11 8.96
C ALA A 119 -28.94 -6.84 8.11
N ARG A 120 -28.33 -5.76 8.61
CA ARG A 120 -28.24 -4.47 7.93
C ARG A 120 -26.78 -4.22 7.57
N LEU A 121 -26.52 -3.82 6.33
CA LEU A 121 -25.19 -3.39 5.92
C LEU A 121 -25.03 -1.90 6.22
N LEU A 122 -23.99 -1.55 6.98
CA LEU A 122 -23.53 -0.18 7.13
C LEU A 122 -22.43 0.08 6.11
N ILE A 123 -22.63 1.07 5.24
CA ILE A 123 -21.65 1.49 4.24
C ILE A 123 -21.08 2.84 4.68
N LEU A 124 -19.77 2.90 4.86
CA LEU A 124 -19.05 4.10 5.26
C LEU A 124 -18.23 4.64 4.10
N ALA A 125 -18.29 5.96 3.91
CA ALA A 125 -17.32 6.68 3.10
C ALA A 125 -15.99 6.80 3.86
N GLU A 126 -14.86 6.70 3.16
CA GLU A 126 -13.51 6.70 3.77
C GLU A 126 -12.54 7.66 3.11
N GLN A 127 -12.56 7.75 1.78
CA GLN A 127 -11.60 8.52 0.99
C GLN A 127 -12.18 9.88 0.58
N GLY A 128 -11.75 10.42 -0.56
CA GLY A 128 -12.24 11.70 -1.05
C GLY A 128 -13.66 11.62 -1.61
N ILE A 129 -14.30 12.77 -1.79
CA ILE A 129 -15.63 12.87 -2.42
C ILE A 129 -15.64 12.21 -3.81
N GLY A 130 -14.54 12.31 -4.56
CA GLY A 130 -14.41 11.66 -5.86
C GLY A 130 -14.57 10.14 -5.77
N ASP A 131 -13.92 9.51 -4.78
CA ASP A 131 -14.06 8.07 -4.52
C ASP A 131 -15.47 7.73 -4.06
N VAL A 132 -16.07 8.55 -3.20
CA VAL A 132 -17.46 8.34 -2.75
C VAL A 132 -18.41 8.33 -3.93
N VAL A 133 -18.32 9.31 -4.84
CA VAL A 133 -19.14 9.37 -6.04
C VAL A 133 -18.83 8.20 -6.98
N GLN A 134 -17.54 7.85 -7.15
CA GLN A 134 -17.11 6.72 -7.96
C GLN A 134 -17.71 5.41 -7.45
N PHE A 135 -17.68 5.14 -6.15
CA PHE A 135 -18.11 3.86 -5.59
C PHE A 135 -19.59 3.81 -5.21
N ALA A 136 -20.25 4.96 -4.98
CA ALA A 136 -21.69 5.01 -4.71
C ALA A 136 -22.54 4.40 -5.86
N ARG A 137 -22.00 4.35 -7.08
CA ARG A 137 -22.67 3.69 -8.22
C ARG A 137 -22.90 2.18 -8.01
N PHE A 138 -22.15 1.56 -7.10
CA PHE A 138 -22.28 0.13 -6.80
C PHE A 138 -23.31 -0.16 -5.70
N LEU A 139 -23.86 0.86 -5.02
CA LEU A 139 -24.87 0.68 -3.97
C LEU A 139 -26.08 -0.15 -4.43
N PRO A 140 -26.64 0.04 -5.65
CA PRO A 140 -27.77 -0.77 -6.10
C PRO A 140 -27.44 -2.28 -6.21
N ALA A 141 -26.19 -2.63 -6.57
CA ALA A 141 -25.76 -4.03 -6.68
C ALA A 141 -25.60 -4.71 -5.31
N VAL A 142 -25.46 -3.92 -4.24
CA VAL A 142 -25.34 -4.40 -2.86
C VAL A 142 -26.73 -4.52 -2.19
N ALA A 143 -27.73 -3.80 -2.70
CA ALA A 143 -29.09 -3.81 -2.17
C ALA A 143 -30.00 -4.91 -2.77
N ALA A 144 -29.52 -5.62 -3.80
CA ALA A 144 -30.21 -6.71 -4.48
C ALA A 144 -29.88 -8.07 -3.85
#